data_AF-A0A5A7VYR5-F1
#
_entry.id   AF-A0A5A7VYR5-F1
#
_cell.length_a   1.000
_cell.length_b   1.000
_cell.length_c   1.000
_cell.angle_alpha   90.00
_cell.angle_beta   90.00
_cell.angle_gamma   90.00
#
_symmetry.space_group_name_H-M   'P 1'
#
loop_
_entity.id
_entity.type
_entity.pdbx_description
1 polymer ?
#
loop_
_entity_poly.entity_id
_entity_poly.type
_entity_poly.pdbx_seq_one_letter_code
_entity_poly.pdbx_strand_id
1 'polypeptide(L)'
;MREASQRAWDLLTQLFEILRNEQDQGRLAQQYMQISTSSVVSGPTPVEQAAMIASCRIERSHRGYGSLDLRDTLNKIAHHDTGLVSFRVDNRGAHYLILGGSFRGSRWISEILVAKLCKNAAAAVKAIR
;
A
#
# COMPACT_ATOMS: atom_id res chain seq x y z
N MET A 1 7.53 -13.23 17.52
CA MET A 1 7.49 -12.49 16.24
C MET A 1 6.12 -12.55 15.56
N ARG A 2 5.52 -13.74 15.34
CA ARG A 2 4.18 -13.85 14.71
C ARG A 2 3.07 -13.00 15.36
N GLU A 3 2.97 -12.97 16.69
CA GLU A 3 1.94 -12.16 17.37
C GLU A 3 2.14 -10.64 17.27
N ALA A 4 3.39 -10.17 17.34
CA ALA A 4 3.69 -8.74 17.16
C ALA A 4 3.39 -8.28 15.72
N SER A 5 3.66 -9.15 14.73
CA SER A 5 3.27 -8.93 13.34
C SER A 5 1.75 -8.95 13.15
N GLN A 6 1.03 -9.85 13.81
CA GLN A 6 -0.43 -9.92 13.72
C GLN A 6 -1.10 -8.71 14.37
N ARG A 7 -0.73 -8.31 15.59
CA ARG A 7 -1.29 -7.09 16.21
C ARG A 7 -0.98 -5.83 15.43
N ALA A 8 0.22 -5.71 14.86
CA ALA A 8 0.55 -4.59 13.99
C ALA A 8 -0.33 -4.56 12.73
N TRP A 9 -0.62 -5.74 12.16
CA TRP A 9 -1.54 -5.88 11.04
C TRP A 9 -2.99 -5.54 11.40
N ASP A 10 -3.47 -6.01 12.55
CA ASP A 10 -4.83 -5.72 13.04
C ASP A 10 -5.00 -4.21 13.32
N LEU A 11 -4.00 -3.58 13.94
CA LEU A 11 -3.97 -2.13 14.19
C LEU A 11 -3.95 -1.32 12.89
N LEU A 12 -3.17 -1.75 11.89
CA LEU A 12 -3.16 -1.12 10.57
C LEU A 12 -4.54 -1.26 9.91
N THR A 13 -5.15 -2.44 9.99
CA THR A 13 -6.48 -2.70 9.43
C THR A 13 -7.54 -1.81 10.07
N GLN A 14 -7.58 -1.72 11.40
CA GLN A 14 -8.50 -0.83 12.12
C GLN A 14 -8.29 0.65 11.77
N LEU A 15 -7.04 1.10 11.68
CA LEU A 15 -6.72 2.47 11.26
C LEU A 15 -7.25 2.76 9.85
N PHE A 16 -7.16 1.78 8.95
CA PHE A 16 -7.64 1.91 7.58
C PHE A 16 -9.17 1.87 7.48
N GLU A 17 -9.85 1.09 8.32
CA GLU A 17 -11.30 1.12 8.42
C GLU A 17 -11.81 2.49 8.89
N ILE A 18 -11.15 3.10 9.89
CA ILE A 18 -11.46 4.46 10.34
C ILE A 18 -11.30 5.46 9.19
N LEU A 19 -10.15 5.46 8.53
CA LEU A 19 -9.89 6.39 7.42
C LEU A 19 -10.88 6.22 6.27
N ARG A 20 -11.27 4.97 5.95
CA ARG A 20 -12.26 4.68 4.91
C ARG A 20 -13.65 5.19 5.29
N ASN A 21 -14.11 4.90 6.51
CA ASN A 21 -15.41 5.36 6.99
C ASN A 21 -15.51 6.89 7.01
N GLU A 22 -14.45 7.56 7.45
CA GLU A 22 -14.39 9.03 7.53
C GLU A 22 -14.29 9.68 6.15
N GLN A 23 -13.66 9.00 5.18
CA GLN A 23 -13.68 9.40 3.78
C GLN A 23 -15.09 9.27 3.18
N ASP A 24 -15.76 8.14 3.40
CA ASP A 24 -17.12 7.89 2.89
C ASP A 24 -18.14 8.91 3.45
N GLN A 25 -17.87 9.44 4.65
CA GLN A 25 -18.67 10.49 5.29
C GLN A 25 -18.23 11.93 4.92
N GLY A 26 -17.21 12.08 4.08
CA GLY A 26 -16.71 13.39 3.64
C GLY A 26 -16.01 14.21 4.73
N ARG A 27 -15.61 13.59 5.85
CA ARG A 27 -14.98 14.26 7.00
C ARG A 27 -13.46 14.39 6.88
N LEU A 28 -12.85 13.64 5.96
CA LEU A 28 -11.42 13.69 5.68
C LEU A 28 -11.08 14.78 4.66
N ALA A 29 -10.21 15.71 5.07
CA ALA A 29 -9.70 16.74 4.16
C ALA A 29 -8.86 16.10 3.03
N GLN A 30 -9.26 16.36 1.78
CA GLN A 30 -8.67 15.75 0.57
C GLN A 30 -7.15 15.88 0.48
N GLN A 31 -6.59 16.99 0.98
CA GLN A 31 -5.15 17.24 0.97
C GLN A 31 -4.33 16.13 1.63
N TYR A 32 -4.85 15.46 2.67
CA TYR A 32 -4.14 14.38 3.35
C TYR A 32 -4.22 13.05 2.58
N MET A 33 -5.28 12.88 1.80
CA MET A 33 -5.50 11.67 0.99
C MET A 33 -4.65 11.67 -0.28
N GLN A 34 -4.29 12.86 -0.79
CA GLN A 34 -3.47 13.05 -2.00
C GLN A 34 -1.94 12.99 -1.74
N ILE A 35 -1.51 12.76 -0.50
CA ILE A 35 -0.09 12.69 -0.16
C ILE A 35 0.49 11.39 -0.73
N SER A 36 1.50 11.51 -1.61
CA SER A 36 2.25 10.38 -2.14
C SER A 36 2.79 9.49 -1.01
N THR A 37 2.37 8.23 -1.00
CA THR A 37 2.62 7.29 0.09
C THR A 37 3.40 6.06 -0.36
N SER A 38 3.08 5.52 -1.54
CA SER A 38 3.70 4.31 -2.06
C SER A 38 4.06 4.42 -3.53
N SER A 39 4.67 3.38 -4.07
CA SER A 39 4.97 3.25 -5.50
C SER A 39 4.18 2.11 -6.11
N VAL A 40 3.91 2.20 -7.41
CA VAL A 40 3.15 1.19 -8.16
C VAL A 40 3.79 0.97 -9.52
N VAL A 41 3.63 -0.24 -10.04
CA VAL A 41 3.75 -0.58 -11.44
C VAL A 41 2.38 -1.03 -11.93
N SER A 42 1.80 -0.26 -12.85
CA SER A 42 0.51 -0.54 -13.47
C SER A 42 0.67 -1.27 -14.80
N GLY A 43 -0.19 -2.24 -15.06
CA GLY A 43 -0.19 -3.05 -16.28
C GLY A 43 1.03 -3.95 -16.51
N PRO A 44 1.71 -4.53 -15.49
CA PRO A 44 2.70 -5.57 -15.74
C PRO A 44 2.03 -6.80 -16.35
N THR A 45 2.77 -7.51 -17.20
CA THR A 45 2.43 -8.87 -17.62
C THR A 45 2.37 -9.81 -16.41
N PRO A 46 1.72 -10.99 -16.53
CA PRO A 46 1.73 -11.99 -15.45
C PRO A 46 3.13 -12.38 -15.01
N VAL A 47 4.07 -12.50 -15.97
CA VAL A 47 5.46 -12.88 -15.72
C VAL A 47 6.19 -11.77 -14.94
N GLU A 48 6.06 -10.52 -15.36
CA GLU A 48 6.66 -9.37 -14.66
C GLU A 48 6.12 -9.24 -13.24
N GLN A 49 4.81 -9.36 -13.05
CA GLN A 49 4.19 -9.29 -11.73
C GLN A 49 4.74 -10.39 -10.81
N ALA A 50 4.77 -11.64 -11.30
CA ALA A 50 5.32 -12.77 -10.54
C ALA A 50 6.80 -12.57 -10.20
N ALA A 51 7.61 -12.08 -11.15
CA ALA A 51 9.03 -11.80 -10.93
C ALA A 51 9.27 -10.69 -9.89
N MET A 52 8.46 -9.62 -9.90
CA MET A 52 8.56 -8.55 -8.93
C MET A 52 8.09 -8.97 -7.53
N ILE A 53 7.08 -9.83 -7.43
CA ILE A 53 6.66 -10.45 -6.16
C ILE A 53 7.78 -11.34 -5.61
N ALA A 54 8.35 -12.22 -6.45
CA ALA A 54 9.41 -13.14 -6.05
C ALA A 54 10.71 -12.43 -5.62
N SER A 55 11.04 -11.31 -6.25
CA SER A 55 12.19 -10.47 -5.87
C SER A 55 11.89 -9.47 -4.74
N CYS A 56 10.65 -9.45 -4.24
CA CYS A 56 10.16 -8.52 -3.21
C CYS A 56 10.46 -7.05 -3.55
N ARG A 57 10.41 -6.68 -4.83
CA ARG A 57 10.79 -5.35 -5.31
C ARG A 57 10.10 -5.03 -6.64
N ILE A 58 9.68 -3.78 -6.80
CA ILE A 58 9.18 -3.29 -8.08
C ILE A 58 10.30 -2.77 -8.98
N GLU A 59 10.10 -2.91 -10.29
CA GLU A 59 11.02 -2.38 -11.30
C GLU A 59 10.69 -0.93 -11.64
N ARG A 60 11.58 0.00 -11.28
CA ARG A 60 11.36 1.44 -11.47
C ARG A 60 11.53 1.91 -12.93
N SER A 61 12.19 1.11 -13.76
CA SER A 61 12.33 1.33 -15.21
C SER A 61 11.05 0.98 -16.00
N HIS A 62 10.10 0.27 -15.39
CA HIS A 62 8.89 -0.14 -16.08
C HIS A 62 8.04 1.08 -16.48
N ARG A 63 7.50 1.09 -17.70
CA ARG A 63 6.72 2.22 -18.27
C ARG A 63 5.51 2.64 -17.44
N GLY A 64 4.93 1.70 -16.71
CA GLY A 64 3.79 1.91 -15.81
C GLY A 64 4.17 2.26 -14.38
N TYR A 65 5.45 2.57 -14.11
CA TYR A 65 5.91 3.00 -12.79
C TYR A 65 5.35 4.37 -12.43
N GLY A 66 4.85 4.50 -11.20
CA GLY A 66 4.34 5.75 -10.67
C GLY A 66 4.26 5.75 -9.14
N SER A 67 3.82 6.88 -8.59
CA SER A 67 3.50 7.00 -7.17
C SER A 67 2.00 6.85 -6.94
N LEU A 68 1.63 6.20 -5.84
CA LEU A 68 0.26 6.23 -5.33
C LEU A 68 0.15 7.22 -4.18
N ASP A 69 -0.97 7.92 -4.11
CA ASP A 69 -1.35 8.68 -2.95
C ASP A 69 -1.81 7.78 -1.79
N LEU A 70 -2.16 8.38 -0.65
CA LEU A 70 -2.59 7.62 0.52
C LEU A 70 -3.89 6.86 0.20
N ARG A 71 -4.86 7.51 -0.45
CA ARG A 71 -6.14 6.89 -0.81
C ARG A 71 -5.96 5.63 -1.66
N ASP A 72 -5.20 5.74 -2.73
CA ASP A 72 -4.97 4.62 -3.63
C ASP A 72 -4.14 3.54 -2.97
N THR A 73 -3.16 3.92 -2.13
CA THR A 73 -2.41 2.94 -1.32
C THR A 73 -3.35 2.13 -0.42
N LEU A 74 -4.29 2.79 0.27
CA LEU A 74 -5.29 2.13 1.12
C LEU A 74 -6.21 1.22 0.29
N ASN A 75 -6.65 1.67 -0.88
CA ASN A 75 -7.45 0.84 -1.79
C ASN A 75 -6.69 -0.41 -2.24
N LYS A 76 -5.39 -0.31 -2.56
CA LYS A 76 -4.56 -1.46 -2.92
C LYS A 76 -4.40 -2.42 -1.75
N ILE A 77 -4.23 -1.92 -0.52
CA ILE A 77 -4.19 -2.76 0.69
C ILE A 77 -5.50 -3.51 0.88
N ALA A 78 -6.65 -2.84 0.72
CA ALA A 78 -7.96 -3.46 0.93
C ALA A 78 -8.33 -4.50 -0.15
N HIS A 79 -7.76 -4.39 -1.36
CA HIS A 79 -8.18 -5.16 -2.54
C HIS A 79 -7.00 -5.88 -3.23
N HIS A 80 -5.95 -6.20 -2.49
CA HIS A 80 -4.85 -7.02 -3.01
C HIS A 80 -5.30 -8.47 -3.18
N ASP A 81 -4.58 -9.19 -4.05
CA ASP A 81 -4.70 -10.65 -4.13
C ASP A 81 -3.87 -11.26 -2.99
N THR A 82 -4.52 -11.99 -2.08
CA THR A 82 -3.88 -12.58 -0.90
C THR A 82 -2.80 -13.59 -1.26
N GLY A 83 -2.83 -14.17 -2.46
CA GLY A 83 -1.77 -15.04 -2.99
C GLY A 83 -0.56 -14.29 -3.56
N LEU A 84 -0.66 -12.96 -3.73
CA LEU A 84 0.38 -12.10 -4.30
C LEU A 84 0.86 -11.07 -3.28
N VAL A 85 1.32 -11.55 -2.13
CA VAL A 85 1.85 -10.71 -1.04
C VAL A 85 3.27 -11.10 -0.74
N SER A 86 4.14 -10.11 -0.55
CA SER A 86 5.49 -10.33 -0.06
C SER A 86 5.95 -9.20 0.87
N PHE A 87 7.01 -9.46 1.63
CA PHE A 87 7.58 -8.55 2.60
C PHE A 87 9.09 -8.48 2.46
N ARG A 88 9.66 -7.27 2.57
CA ARG A 88 11.11 -7.04 2.50
C ARG A 88 11.56 -6.12 3.62
N VAL A 89 12.70 -6.43 4.21
CA VAL A 89 13.49 -5.50 5.04
C VAL A 89 14.75 -5.17 4.25
N ASP A 90 15.06 -3.88 4.10
CA ASP A 90 16.32 -3.47 3.45
C ASP A 90 17.51 -3.48 4.43
N ASN A 91 18.72 -3.25 3.91
CA ASN A 91 19.96 -3.25 4.71
C ASN A 91 20.01 -2.15 5.79
N ARG A 92 19.08 -1.19 5.78
CA ARG A 92 18.95 -0.12 6.78
C ARG A 92 17.83 -0.42 7.78
N GLY A 93 17.19 -1.58 7.70
CA GLY A 93 16.06 -1.96 8.55
C GLY A 93 14.73 -1.35 8.14
N ALA A 94 14.61 -0.75 6.94
CA ALA A 94 13.32 -0.23 6.48
C ALA A 94 12.41 -1.35 5.98
N HIS A 95 11.15 -1.34 6.43
CA HIS A 95 10.17 -2.39 6.15
C HIS A 95 9.28 -2.02 4.97
N TYR A 96 9.14 -2.94 4.02
CA TYR A 96 8.33 -2.77 2.81
C TYR A 96 7.31 -3.90 2.68
N LEU A 97 6.07 -3.52 2.36
CA LEU A 97 5.02 -4.43 1.93
C LEU A 97 4.93 -4.39 0.40
N ILE A 98 4.94 -5.56 -0.23
CA ILE A 98 4.78 -5.72 -1.67
C ILE A 98 3.44 -6.39 -1.92
N LEU A 99 2.56 -5.71 -2.65
CA LEU A 99 1.21 -6.18 -2.93
C LEU A 99 1.01 -6.31 -4.43
N GLY A 100 0.49 -7.44 -4.89
CA GLY A 100 0.01 -7.65 -6.23
C GLY A 100 -1.50 -7.72 -6.27
N GLY A 101 -2.07 -7.42 -7.44
CA GLY A 101 -3.47 -7.68 -7.69
C GLY A 101 -3.87 -7.39 -9.12
N SER A 102 -5.18 -7.46 -9.37
CA SER A 102 -5.77 -7.09 -10.65
C SER A 102 -7.09 -6.36 -10.44
N PHE A 103 -7.43 -5.46 -11.36
CA PHE A 103 -8.72 -4.77 -11.39
C PHE A 103 -9.15 -4.58 -12.84
N ARG A 104 -10.37 -5.03 -13.18
CA ARG A 104 -10.93 -4.95 -14.55
C ARG A 104 -9.95 -5.46 -15.62
N GLY A 105 -9.30 -6.59 -15.36
CA GLY A 105 -8.32 -7.22 -16.27
C GLY A 105 -6.93 -6.57 -16.29
N SER A 106 -6.74 -5.39 -15.70
CA SER A 106 -5.42 -4.75 -15.56
C SER A 106 -4.73 -5.21 -14.29
N ARG A 107 -3.48 -5.68 -14.40
CA ARG A 107 -2.65 -6.06 -13.26
C ARG A 107 -1.96 -4.84 -12.67
N TRP A 108 -1.53 -4.97 -11.42
CA TRP A 108 -0.72 -3.97 -10.75
C TRP A 108 0.15 -4.64 -9.68
N ILE A 109 1.25 -3.99 -9.35
CA ILE A 109 2.05 -4.35 -8.18
C ILE A 109 2.50 -3.06 -7.48
N SER A 110 2.44 -3.03 -6.15
CA SER A 110 2.78 -1.87 -5.34
C SER A 110 3.85 -2.21 -4.30
N GLU A 111 4.76 -1.26 -4.08
CA GLU A 111 5.75 -1.29 -3.00
C GLU A 111 5.42 -0.17 -2.01
N ILE A 112 5.21 -0.54 -0.74
CA ILE A 112 4.74 0.36 0.30
C ILE A 112 5.75 0.38 1.44
N LEU A 113 6.38 1.53 1.67
CA LEU A 113 7.22 1.75 2.86
C LEU A 113 6.32 1.93 4.08
N VAL A 114 6.36 0.96 5.00
CA VAL A 114 5.46 0.89 6.16
C VAL A 114 5.54 2.16 7.02
N ALA A 115 6.75 2.65 7.30
CA ALA A 115 6.93 3.86 8.11
C ALA A 115 6.29 5.11 7.47
N LYS A 116 6.34 5.23 6.14
CA LYS A 116 5.75 6.35 5.41
C LYS A 116 4.23 6.26 5.40
N LEU A 117 3.68 5.06 5.19
CA LEU A 117 2.25 4.78 5.30
C LEU A 117 1.71 5.17 6.68
N CYS A 118 2.33 4.68 7.75
CA CYS A 118 1.91 5.00 9.12
C CYS A 118 1.96 6.50 9.41
N LYS A 119 3.03 7.19 8.99
CA LYS A 119 3.17 8.65 9.17
C LYS A 119 2.03 9.41 8.49
N ASN A 120 1.76 9.10 7.22
CA ASN A 120 0.72 9.78 6.45
C ASN A 120 -0.68 9.46 6.97
N ALA A 121 -0.95 8.20 7.30
CA ALA A 121 -2.21 7.78 7.88
C ALA A 121 -2.47 8.44 9.25
N ALA A 122 -1.47 8.51 10.12
CA ALA A 122 -1.60 9.19 11.42
C ALA A 122 -1.86 10.69 11.27
N ALA A 123 -1.25 11.36 10.28
CA ALA A 123 -1.51 12.76 9.98
C ALA A 123 -2.96 12.96 9.48
N ALA A 124 -3.44 12.08 8.60
CA ALA A 124 -4.82 12.10 8.12
C ALA A 124 -5.82 11.90 9.27
N VAL A 125 -5.56 10.94 10.17
CA VAL A 125 -6.43 10.68 11.33
C VAL A 125 -6.50 11.89 12.27
N LYS A 126 -5.36 12.52 12.58
CA LYS A 126 -5.33 13.72 13.43
C LYS A 126 -6.11 14.92 12.87
N ALA A 127 -6.37 14.92 11.57
CA ALA A 127 -7.11 15.99 10.91
C ALA A 127 -8.63 15.77 10.88
N ILE A 128 -9.10 14.59 11.28
CA ILE A 128 -10.53 14.30 11.45
C ILE A 128 -11.03 15.13 12.64
N ARG A 129 -12.14 15.84 12.45
CA ARG A 129 -12.81 16.66 13.47
C ARG A 129 -14.09 16.01 13.94
#